data_AF-A0A4Y2G3W3-F1
#
_entry.id   AF-A0A4Y2G3W3-F1
#
_cell.length_a   1.000
_cell.length_b   1.000
_cell.length_c   1.000
_cell.angle_alpha   90.00
_cell.angle_beta   90.00
_cell.angle_gamma   90.00
#
_symmetry.space_group_name_H-M   'P 1'
#
loop_
_entity.id
_entity.type
_entity.pdbx_description
1 polymer ?
#
loop_
_entity_poly.entity_id
_entity_poly.type
_entity_poly.pdbx_seq_one_letter_code
_entity_poly.pdbx_strand_id
1 'polypeptide(L)' 'MNACGCRKAGLHCSLLCKHCIGQSCENPMTVILDNESEEGDAPAPIYMVDEQLECEAIE' A
#
# COMPACT_ATOMS: atom_id res chain seq x y z
N MET A 1 26.20 -17.17 16.27
CA MET A 1 25.58 -16.40 15.17
C MET A 1 24.49 -17.24 14.54
N ASN A 2 23.22 -16.87 14.72
CA ASN A 2 22.07 -17.58 14.15
C ASN A 2 21.88 -17.18 12.68
N ALA A 3 22.84 -17.56 11.84
CA ALA A 3 22.82 -17.23 10.41
C ALA A 3 21.84 -18.17 9.67
N CYS A 4 20.82 -17.60 9.03
CA CYS A 4 19.93 -18.33 8.12
C CYS A 4 20.48 -18.30 6.68
N GLY A 5 20.23 -19.33 5.89
CA GLY A 5 20.60 -19.38 4.47
C GLY A 5 19.82 -18.41 3.58
N CYS A 6 18.76 -17.77 4.08
CA CYS A 6 17.86 -16.93 3.27
C CYS A 6 18.60 -15.76 2.62
N ARG A 7 19.47 -15.05 3.36
CA ARG A 7 20.27 -13.95 2.78
C ARG A 7 21.16 -14.44 1.63
N LYS A 8 21.78 -15.61 1.79
CA LYS A 8 22.62 -16.23 0.75
C LYS A 8 21.80 -16.66 -0.48
N ALA A 9 20.53 -16.99 -0.27
CA ALA A 9 19.57 -17.29 -1.33
C ALA A 9 18.90 -16.04 -1.94
N GLY A 10 19.25 -14.83 -1.50
CA GLY A 10 18.63 -13.58 -1.97
C GLY A 10 17.21 -13.34 -1.44
N LEU A 11 16.81 -14.04 -0.38
CA LEU A 11 15.48 -13.95 0.22
C LEU A 11 15.55 -13.25 1.58
N HIS A 12 14.53 -12.46 1.91
CA HIS A 12 14.35 -11.98 3.28
C HIS A 12 13.89 -13.13 4.20
N CYS A 13 14.41 -13.15 5.43
CA CYS A 13 14.05 -14.15 6.43
C CYS A 13 12.66 -13.80 7.01
N SER A 14 11.75 -14.79 7.04
CA SER A 14 10.37 -14.63 7.55
C SER A 14 10.11 -15.53 8.75
N LEU A 15 8.89 -15.45 9.33
CA LEU A 15 8.45 -16.35 10.41
C LEU A 15 8.47 -17.84 10.01
N LEU A 16 8.49 -18.14 8.71
CA LEU A 16 8.60 -19.50 8.18
C LEU A 16 10.04 -20.03 8.15
N CYS A 17 11.04 -19.17 8.41
CA CYS A 17 12.41 -19.62 8.44
C CYS A 17 12.64 -20.57 9.61
N LYS A 18 12.84 -21.86 9.34
CA LYS A 18 13.03 -22.88 10.37
C LYS A 18 14.29 -22.69 11.23
N HIS A 19 15.24 -21.86 10.79
CA HIS A 19 16.48 -21.61 11.52
C HIS A 19 16.37 -20.47 12.51
N CYS A 20 15.87 -19.31 12.09
CA CYS A 20 15.85 -18.09 12.90
C CYS A 20 14.45 -17.58 13.22
N ILE A 21 13.41 -18.18 12.61
CA ILE A 21 11.99 -17.88 12.79
C ILE A 21 11.69 -16.39 12.57
N GLY A 22 12.52 -15.69 11.79
CA GLY A 22 12.41 -14.25 11.57
C GLY A 22 12.66 -13.37 12.81
N GLN A 23 13.01 -13.95 13.97
CA GLN A 23 13.16 -13.23 15.24
C GLN A 23 14.60 -12.84 15.55
N SER A 24 15.56 -13.74 15.29
CA SER A 24 16.97 -13.52 15.61
C SER A 24 17.82 -13.18 14.39
N CYS A 25 17.20 -12.90 13.24
CA CYS A 25 17.91 -12.69 11.99
C CYS A 25 18.07 -11.21 11.68
N GLU A 26 19.29 -10.83 11.30
CA GLU A 26 19.63 -9.49 10.78
C GLU A 26 19.14 -9.26 9.34
N ASN A 27 18.32 -10.17 8.80
CA ASN A 27 17.70 -10.09 7.49
C ASN A 27 16.17 -10.26 7.60
N PRO A 28 15.47 -9.46 8.43
CA PRO A 28 14.03 -9.60 8.55
C PRO A 28 13.34 -9.25 7.23
N MET A 29 12.12 -9.76 7.07
CA MET A 29 11.22 -9.32 6.02
C MET A 29 10.83 -7.87 6.29
N THR A 30 11.23 -6.97 5.40
CA THR A 30 10.81 -5.57 5.46
C THR A 30 9.33 -5.54 5.12
N VAL A 31 8.48 -5.35 6.14
CA VAL A 31 7.07 -5.02 5.91
C VAL A 31 7.07 -3.55 5.50
N ILE A 32 7.23 -3.29 4.21
CA ILE A 32 6.86 -1.99 3.66
C ILE A 32 5.33 -2.01 3.68
N LEU A 33 4.76 -1.48 4.76
CA LEU A 33 3.38 -1.02 4.71
C LEU A 33 3.42 0.14 3.73
N ASP A 34 3.00 -0.12 2.49
CA ASP A 34 2.78 0.93 1.52
C ASP A 34 1.66 1.81 2.06
N ASN A 35 2.04 2.79 2.88
CA ASN A 35 1.25 3.98 3.11
C ASN A 35 1.64 4.91 1.97
N GLU A 36 1.30 4.56 0.73
CA GLU A 36 1.03 5.56 -0.29
C GLU A 36 0.06 6.57 0.34
N SER A 37 0.63 7.57 1.01
CA SER A 37 -0.05 8.82 1.22
C SER A 37 -0.29 9.27 -0.20
N GLU A 38 -1.52 9.12 -0.65
CA GLU A 38 -2.09 9.83 -1.79
C GLU A 38 -2.03 11.32 -1.45
N GLU A 39 -0.82 11.89 -1.47
CA GLU A 39 -0.60 13.32 -1.45
C GLU A 39 -0.72 13.83 -2.89
N GLY A 40 -1.97 13.88 -3.36
CA GLY A 40 -2.36 14.74 -4.48
C GLY A 40 -2.73 14.05 -5.79
N ASP A 41 -3.93 13.49 -5.85
CA ASP A 41 -4.82 13.70 -7.01
C ASP A 41 -6.26 13.73 -6.52
N ALA A 42 -6.61 14.76 -5.73
CA ALA A 42 -8.02 15.06 -5.54
C ALA A 42 -8.56 15.49 -6.92
N PRO A 43 -9.57 14.80 -7.49
CA PRO A 43 -10.14 15.23 -8.76
C PRO A 43 -10.61 16.69 -8.59
N ALA A 44 -10.21 17.55 -9.53
CA ALA A 44 -10.60 18.96 -9.51
C ALA A 44 -12.11 19.06 -9.29
N PRO A 45 -12.60 19.96 -8.41
CA PRO A 45 -14.03 20.09 -8.18
C PRO A 45 -14.69 20.44 -9.50
N ILE A 46 -15.50 19.52 -10.03
CA ILE A 46 -16.34 19.80 -11.17
C ILE A 46 -17.37 20.81 -10.68
N TYR A 47 -17.14 22.08 -10.99
CA TYR A 47 -18.16 23.10 -10.90
C TYR A 47 -19.26 22.67 -11.87
N MET A 48 -20.34 22.11 -11.32
CA MET A 48 -21.57 21.93 -12.05
C MET A 48 -22.00 23.34 -12.45
N VAL A 49 -21.76 23.68 -13.71
CA VAL A 49 -22.43 24.82 -14.33
C VAL A 49 -23.92 24.50 -14.21
N ASP A 50 -24.59 25.32 -13.42
CA ASP A 50 -26.03 25.45 -13.36
C ASP A 50 -26.50 25.83 -14.77
N GLU A 51 -26.66 24.83 -15.64
CA GLU A 51 -27.43 25.01 -16.86
C GLU A 51 -28.89 25.08 -16.41
N GLN A 52 -29.29 26.29 -16.03
CA GLN A 52 -30.67 26.71 -15.90
C GLN A 52 -31.40 26.41 -17.21
N LEU A 53 -31.90 25.18 -17.36
CA LEU A 53 -32.99 24.89 -18.26
C LEU A 53 -34.26 24.84 -17.45
N GLU A 54 -34.78 26.05 -17.25
CA GLU A 54 -36.11 26.34 -16.77
C GLU A 54 -37.18 25.55 -17.55
N CYS A 55 -38.14 25.03 -16.80
CA CYS A 55 -39.55 24.77 -17.17
C CYS A 55 -39.79 23.65 -18.22
N GLU A 56 -40.79 22.76 -18.10
CA GLU A 56 -42.17 22.99 -17.64
C GLU A 56 -42.73 21.73 -16.94
N ALA A 57 -43.51 21.94 -15.88
CA ALA A 57 -44.38 20.92 -15.29
C ALA A 57 -45.67 20.80 -16.11
N ILE A 58 -45.92 19.67 -16.77
CA ILE A 58 -47.17 19.32 -17.47
C ILE A 58 -47.19 17.77 -17.58
N GLU A 59 -48.18 16.97 -17.19
CA GLU A 59 -49.52 17.07 -16.56
C GLU A 59 -49.76 15.75 -15.79
#